data_AF-A0A950ZK90-F1
#
_entry.id   AF-A0A950ZK90-F1
#
_cell.length_a   1.000
_cell.length_b   1.000
_cell.length_c   1.000
_cell.angle_alpha   90.00
_cell.angle_beta   90.00
_cell.angle_gamma   90.00
#
_symmetry.space_group_name_H-M   'P 1'
#
loop_
_entity.id
_entity.type
_entity.pdbx_description
1 polymer ?
#
loop_
_entity_poly.entity_id
_entity_poly.type
_entity_poly.pdbx_seq_one_letter_code
_entity_poly.pdbx_strand_id
1 'polypeptide(L)'
;MRHFNRTLDGSVLRDLMTSEFLPPDRDVIVAPESSVPVVSTQDVHAQAAVRNVSMTGRIGITFHFVESNGAIDADEFTWTPADRGTIITRAQDGYDWWQSQANARGKSILYTIRFLSTPGNAQEYEPYEPIRHPVNHKSYLWVNPIMANFGYTMTDPDQEIQALRRVDAYNEALRATINAQATFSVFVIYNPSPAPTTHTDGFYTLTYFGGPWMDHPFRPGGYPTSSWGWVLAHEMAHVFWACDEYAPVCTTCSYCFPGQGPRPTTPNGNCDNPCNTTPTACIMRIVNPSQPVCSYTATQIGW
;
A
#
# COMPACT_ATOMS: atom_id res chain seq x y z
N MET A 1 0.38 37.36 30.17
CA MET A 1 -0.90 37.88 30.71
C MET A 1 -1.74 38.36 29.52
N ARG A 2 -2.98 37.86 29.41
CA ARG A 2 -4.00 38.03 28.33
C ARG A 2 -3.74 37.18 27.07
N HIS A 3 -4.21 35.93 26.95
CA HIS A 3 -5.58 35.42 26.79
C HIS A 3 -6.41 36.11 25.69
N PHE A 4 -6.68 35.34 24.62
CA PHE A 4 -7.94 35.38 23.89
C PHE A 4 -8.49 33.95 23.81
N ASN A 5 -9.50 33.68 24.63
CA ASN A 5 -10.49 32.64 24.41
C ASN A 5 -11.69 33.34 23.79
N ARG A 6 -12.18 32.86 22.64
CA ARG A 6 -13.61 32.88 22.37
C ARG A 6 -13.97 31.64 21.56
N THR A 7 -14.61 30.74 22.28
CA THR A 7 -15.56 29.73 21.84
C THR A 7 -16.26 30.07 20.51
N LEU A 8 -15.97 29.29 19.48
CA LEU A 8 -16.95 28.91 18.47
C LEU A 8 -17.28 27.44 18.73
N ASP A 9 -18.44 27.30 19.37
CA ASP A 9 -19.44 26.26 19.24
C ASP A 9 -18.97 24.80 18.99
N GLY A 10 -19.42 23.91 19.87
CA GLY A 10 -19.17 22.47 19.85
C GLY A 10 -19.88 21.72 18.71
N SER A 11 -20.09 22.39 17.58
CA SER A 11 -20.68 21.87 16.35
C SER A 11 -19.63 21.46 15.31
N VAL A 12 -18.38 21.90 15.39
CA VAL A 12 -17.30 21.49 14.45
C VAL A 12 -16.54 20.23 14.92
N LEU A 13 -16.59 19.89 16.21
CA LEU A 13 -16.01 18.64 16.73
C LEU A 13 -16.97 17.44 16.66
N ARG A 14 -18.25 17.65 16.31
CA ARG A 14 -19.23 16.57 16.13
C ARG A 14 -19.28 16.00 14.71
N ASP A 15 -18.81 16.74 13.72
CA ASP A 15 -18.70 16.24 12.34
C ASP A 15 -17.39 15.48 12.06
N LEU A 16 -16.47 15.39 13.04
CA LEU A 16 -15.23 14.62 12.97
C LEU A 16 -15.25 13.34 13.84
N MET A 17 -16.37 13.00 14.50
CA MET A 17 -16.48 11.84 15.39
C MET A 17 -17.70 10.94 15.12
N THR A 18 -18.34 11.03 13.95
CA THR A 18 -19.57 10.25 13.64
C THR A 18 -19.47 9.29 12.46
N SER A 19 -18.30 9.09 11.87
CA SER A 19 -18.06 7.96 10.98
C SER A 19 -16.83 7.19 11.44
N GLU A 20 -17.08 6.06 12.11
CA GLU A 20 -16.13 4.95 12.14
C GLU A 20 -15.87 4.56 10.69
N PHE A 21 -14.77 5.05 10.11
CA PHE A 21 -14.37 4.72 8.76
C PHE A 21 -13.76 3.32 8.79
N LEU A 22 -14.60 2.32 8.50
CA LEU A 22 -14.11 0.97 8.19
C LEU A 22 -13.07 1.09 7.07
N PRO A 23 -11.94 0.38 7.17
CA PRO A 23 -11.04 0.25 6.06
C PRO A 23 -11.82 -0.31 4.88
N PRO A 24 -11.52 0.13 3.67
CA PRO A 24 -12.52 0.04 2.63
C PRO A 24 -12.49 -1.31 1.87
N ASP A 25 -13.67 -1.83 1.52
CA ASP A 25 -13.80 -3.18 0.98
C ASP A 25 -12.91 -3.44 -0.26
N ARG A 26 -12.14 -4.53 -0.21
CA ARG A 26 -11.34 -5.09 -1.33
C ARG A 26 -10.19 -4.17 -1.74
N ASP A 27 -9.15 -4.12 -0.93
CA ASP A 27 -7.91 -3.37 -1.18
C ASP A 27 -6.67 -4.24 -1.35
N VAL A 28 -6.82 -5.55 -1.20
CA VAL A 28 -5.69 -6.47 -1.18
C VAL A 28 -5.93 -7.74 -1.99
N ILE A 29 -4.89 -8.22 -2.68
CA ILE A 29 -4.90 -9.47 -3.46
C ILE A 29 -3.65 -10.31 -3.19
N VAL A 30 -3.79 -11.63 -3.38
CA VAL A 30 -2.64 -12.55 -3.40
C VAL A 30 -2.08 -12.57 -4.81
N ALA A 31 -0.76 -12.41 -4.95
CA ALA A 31 -0.11 -12.54 -6.23
C ALA A 31 -0.35 -13.95 -6.81
N PRO A 32 -0.73 -14.09 -8.10
CA PRO A 32 -0.92 -15.41 -8.71
C PRO A 32 0.33 -16.30 -8.56
N GLU A 33 0.12 -17.59 -8.28
CA GLU A 33 1.21 -18.57 -8.19
C GLU A 33 1.90 -18.70 -9.55
N SER A 34 3.18 -18.34 -9.58
CA SER A 34 3.98 -18.35 -10.80
C SER A 34 4.47 -19.77 -11.12
N SER A 35 3.86 -20.45 -12.10
CA SER A 35 4.43 -21.68 -12.68
C SER A 35 5.53 -21.33 -13.68
N VAL A 36 6.78 -21.18 -13.21
CA VAL A 36 7.91 -20.70 -14.03
C VAL A 36 8.81 -21.83 -14.51
N PRO A 37 9.09 -21.94 -15.83
CA PRO A 37 10.33 -22.52 -16.32
C PRO A 37 11.46 -21.51 -16.11
N VAL A 38 12.46 -21.91 -15.32
CA VAL A 38 13.69 -21.17 -15.05
C VAL A 38 14.36 -20.77 -16.37
N VAL A 39 14.53 -19.46 -16.63
CA VAL A 39 15.44 -18.97 -17.67
C VAL A 39 16.66 -18.35 -17.00
N SER A 40 17.78 -19.02 -17.26
CA SER A 40 19.13 -18.74 -16.82
C SER A 40 19.63 -17.34 -17.19
N THR A 41 20.01 -16.59 -16.17
CA THR A 41 21.43 -16.21 -16.00
C THR A 41 21.82 -16.48 -14.55
N GLN A 42 22.69 -17.47 -14.36
CA GLN A 42 23.31 -17.95 -13.12
C GLN A 42 22.85 -17.34 -11.77
N ASP A 43 22.22 -18.21 -10.98
CA ASP A 43 22.13 -18.26 -9.52
C ASP A 43 21.44 -17.12 -8.75
N VAL A 44 20.10 -17.18 -8.72
CA VAL A 44 19.34 -17.26 -7.45
C VAL A 44 18.08 -18.12 -7.65
N HIS A 45 18.07 -19.35 -7.15
CA HIS A 45 16.85 -20.14 -7.01
C HIS A 45 15.98 -19.58 -5.87
N ALA A 46 14.69 -19.38 -6.12
CA ALA A 46 13.62 -19.72 -5.17
C ALA A 46 12.28 -19.79 -5.92
N GLN A 47 11.50 -20.84 -5.66
CA GLN A 47 10.03 -20.75 -5.70
C GLN A 47 9.65 -19.41 -5.06
N ALA A 48 8.74 -18.61 -5.66
CA ALA A 48 8.42 -17.24 -5.23
C ALA A 48 8.60 -17.07 -3.71
N ALA A 49 9.77 -16.56 -3.31
CA ALA A 49 10.18 -16.63 -1.92
C ALA A 49 9.18 -15.81 -1.11
N VAL A 50 8.74 -16.29 0.04
CA VAL A 50 7.90 -15.51 0.93
C VAL A 50 8.66 -14.23 1.29
N ARG A 51 8.18 -13.09 0.78
CA ARG A 51 8.82 -11.78 0.89
C ARG A 51 8.30 -11.00 2.09
N ASN A 52 9.02 -9.94 2.47
CA ASN A 52 8.57 -8.97 3.48
C ASN A 52 8.01 -9.67 4.73
N VAL A 53 8.77 -10.66 5.22
CA VAL A 53 8.30 -11.57 6.26
C VAL A 53 8.13 -10.88 7.60
N SER A 54 8.81 -9.78 7.88
CA SER A 54 8.68 -9.05 9.14
C SER A 54 8.84 -7.55 8.89
N MET A 55 7.96 -6.75 9.49
CA MET A 55 8.04 -5.29 9.46
C MET A 55 9.07 -4.80 10.49
N THR A 56 10.32 -5.20 10.34
CA THR A 56 11.42 -4.83 11.25
C THR A 56 12.70 -4.53 10.47
N GLY A 57 13.63 -3.85 11.12
CA GLY A 57 14.90 -3.46 10.52
C GLY A 57 14.73 -2.33 9.51
N ARG A 58 15.59 -2.31 8.50
CA ARG A 58 15.56 -1.34 7.41
C ARG A 58 14.55 -1.75 6.35
N ILE A 59 13.61 -0.85 6.05
CA ILE A 59 12.58 -1.02 5.03
C ILE A 59 12.80 0.03 3.93
N GLY A 60 12.98 -0.43 2.69
CA GLY A 60 13.08 0.44 1.52
C GLY A 60 11.72 0.63 0.85
N ILE A 61 11.34 1.87 0.55
CA ILE A 61 10.08 2.17 -0.12
C ILE A 61 10.36 3.09 -1.30
N THR A 62 9.82 2.78 -2.47
CA THR A 62 9.86 3.68 -3.63
C THR A 62 8.46 4.14 -3.98
N PHE A 63 8.24 5.44 -4.01
CA PHE A 63 7.00 6.05 -4.49
C PHE A 63 7.19 6.50 -5.95
N HIS A 64 6.38 5.93 -6.83
CA HIS A 64 6.25 6.28 -8.23
C HIS A 64 5.00 7.16 -8.39
N PHE A 65 5.16 8.41 -8.81
CA PHE A 65 4.04 9.31 -9.11
C PHE A 65 3.59 9.07 -10.54
N VAL A 66 2.68 8.11 -10.71
CA VAL A 66 2.20 7.66 -12.03
C VAL A 66 1.57 8.83 -12.77
N GLU A 67 1.96 9.02 -14.03
CA GLU A 67 1.51 10.12 -14.88
C GLU A 67 1.20 9.60 -16.28
N SER A 68 -0.03 9.87 -16.75
CA SER A 68 -0.42 9.61 -18.12
C SER A 68 0.36 10.48 -19.09
N ASN A 69 0.77 9.94 -20.23
CA ASN A 69 1.35 10.72 -21.32
C ASN A 69 0.40 10.91 -22.52
N GLY A 70 -0.85 10.47 -22.40
CA GLY A 70 -1.85 10.67 -23.43
C GLY A 70 -1.75 9.73 -24.65
N ALA A 71 -0.88 8.71 -24.62
CA ALA A 71 -0.59 7.90 -25.82
C ALA A 71 -1.69 6.86 -26.14
N ILE A 72 -2.43 6.37 -25.15
CA ILE A 72 -3.57 5.46 -25.34
C ILE A 72 -4.86 6.09 -24.80
N ASP A 73 -4.90 6.44 -23.52
CA ASP A 73 -5.97 7.29 -22.98
C ASP A 73 -5.59 8.76 -23.13
N ALA A 74 -6.57 9.66 -23.06
CA ALA A 74 -6.25 11.07 -22.91
C ALA A 74 -5.61 11.31 -21.53
N ASP A 75 -4.58 12.16 -21.48
CA ASP A 75 -4.07 12.70 -20.21
C ASP A 75 -5.14 13.64 -19.64
N GLU A 76 -5.88 13.15 -18.64
CA GLU A 76 -6.98 13.89 -18.01
C GLU A 76 -6.52 14.61 -16.73
N PHE A 77 -5.57 14.01 -16.00
CA PHE A 77 -5.12 14.50 -14.70
C PHE A 77 -3.58 14.53 -14.62
N THR A 78 -3.03 15.73 -14.55
CA THR A 78 -1.58 15.97 -14.45
C THR A 78 -1.15 16.35 -13.03
N TRP A 79 -0.14 15.67 -12.48
CA TRP A 79 0.35 15.97 -11.13
C TRP A 79 0.81 17.43 -10.97
N THR A 80 0.30 18.09 -9.93
CA THR A 80 0.84 19.38 -9.49
C THR A 80 1.97 19.20 -8.48
N PRO A 81 2.94 20.14 -8.39
CA PRO A 81 3.94 20.11 -7.33
C PRO A 81 3.34 20.15 -5.92
N ALA A 82 2.20 20.83 -5.74
CA ALA A 82 1.52 20.95 -4.45
C ALA A 82 0.91 19.61 -4.01
N ASP A 83 0.29 18.88 -4.92
CA ASP A 83 -0.29 17.57 -4.62
C ASP A 83 0.80 16.52 -4.36
N ARG A 84 1.89 16.54 -5.13
CA ARG A 84 3.06 15.69 -4.85
C ARG A 84 3.62 15.99 -3.44
N GLY A 85 3.81 17.26 -3.09
CA GLY A 85 4.27 17.67 -1.76
C GLY A 85 3.31 17.23 -0.64
N THR A 86 2.01 17.26 -0.91
CA THR A 86 0.99 16.74 0.02
C THR A 86 1.17 15.24 0.25
N ILE A 87 1.31 14.45 -0.81
CA ILE A 87 1.54 13.00 -0.68
C ILE A 87 2.84 12.69 0.04
N ILE A 88 3.93 13.38 -0.29
CA ILE A 88 5.21 13.22 0.40
C ILE A 88 5.02 13.42 1.90
N THR A 89 4.35 14.51 2.30
CA THR A 89 4.07 14.85 3.70
C THR A 89 3.20 13.78 4.38
N ARG A 90 2.14 13.31 3.71
CA ARG A 90 1.22 12.31 4.26
C ARG A 90 1.84 10.93 4.36
N ALA A 91 2.73 10.57 3.45
CA ALA A 91 3.54 9.37 3.61
C ALA A 91 4.34 9.42 4.91
N GLN A 92 4.88 10.61 5.27
CA GLN A 92 5.61 10.82 6.53
C GLN A 92 4.79 10.55 7.76
N ASP A 93 3.58 11.06 7.81
CA ASP A 93 2.66 10.80 8.91
C ASP A 93 2.48 9.28 9.14
N GLY A 94 2.30 8.50 8.06
CA GLY A 94 2.09 7.06 8.13
C GLY A 94 3.31 6.27 8.58
N TYR A 95 4.50 6.58 8.04
CA TYR A 95 5.72 5.84 8.41
C TYR A 95 6.26 6.24 9.79
N ASP A 96 6.11 7.51 10.20
CA ASP A 96 6.49 7.96 11.55
C ASP A 96 5.61 7.28 12.60
N TRP A 97 4.32 7.11 12.28
CA TRP A 97 3.42 6.32 13.13
C TRP A 97 3.87 4.86 13.23
N TRP A 98 4.18 4.18 12.13
CA TRP A 98 4.68 2.80 12.18
C TRP A 98 5.95 2.67 13.02
N GLN A 99 6.88 3.63 12.89
CA GLN A 99 8.08 3.66 13.70
C GLN A 99 7.75 3.84 15.19
N SER A 100 6.80 4.72 15.53
CA SER A 100 6.33 4.89 16.92
C SER A 100 5.71 3.60 17.49
N GLN A 101 4.89 2.90 16.70
CA GLN A 101 4.23 1.65 17.09
C GLN A 101 5.24 0.52 17.30
N ALA A 102 6.26 0.44 16.45
CA ALA A 102 7.36 -0.52 16.59
C ALA A 102 8.17 -0.25 17.86
N ASN A 103 8.58 1.01 18.09
CA ASN A 103 9.36 1.41 19.27
C ASN A 103 8.61 1.10 20.57
N ALA A 104 7.30 1.36 20.62
CA ALA A 104 6.45 1.05 21.78
C ALA A 104 6.41 -0.46 22.11
N ARG A 105 6.78 -1.33 21.16
CA ARG A 105 6.83 -2.79 21.30
C ARG A 105 8.26 -3.34 21.35
N GLY A 106 9.27 -2.47 21.53
CA GLY A 106 10.68 -2.87 21.54
C GLY A 106 11.19 -3.37 20.19
N LYS A 107 10.52 -3.02 19.09
CA LYS A 107 10.95 -3.28 17.72
C LYS A 107 11.61 -2.02 17.14
N SER A 108 12.40 -2.19 16.09
CA SER A 108 13.04 -1.08 15.40
C SER A 108 12.69 -1.15 13.92
N ILE A 109 12.26 -0.02 13.36
CA ILE A 109 12.06 0.18 11.93
C ILE A 109 12.85 1.41 11.51
N LEU A 110 13.62 1.27 10.43
CA LEU A 110 14.33 2.37 9.77
C LEU A 110 13.88 2.45 8.32
N TYR A 111 13.30 3.56 7.91
CA TYR A 111 12.87 3.73 6.53
C TYR A 111 13.99 4.30 5.65
N THR A 112 14.05 3.84 4.41
CA THR A 112 14.79 4.49 3.33
C THR A 112 13.83 4.70 2.18
N ILE A 113 13.37 5.94 2.03
CA ILE A 113 12.26 6.27 1.13
C ILE A 113 12.80 7.02 -0.07
N ARG A 114 12.40 6.59 -1.27
CA ARG A 114 12.66 7.25 -2.53
C ARG A 114 11.35 7.79 -3.09
N PHE A 115 11.21 9.10 -3.11
CA PHE A 115 10.15 9.75 -3.88
C PHE A 115 10.73 10.09 -5.25
N LEU A 116 10.19 9.48 -6.30
CA LEU A 116 10.60 9.77 -7.67
C LEU A 116 9.87 11.01 -8.23
N SER A 117 9.53 11.95 -7.34
CA SER A 117 8.58 13.05 -7.51
C SER A 117 9.05 14.23 -8.37
N THR A 118 10.11 14.08 -9.17
CA THR A 118 10.59 15.17 -10.01
C THR A 118 9.54 15.45 -11.10
N PRO A 119 8.94 16.66 -11.15
CA PRO A 119 8.00 16.97 -12.22
C PRO A 119 8.65 16.77 -13.58
N GLY A 120 8.01 16.00 -14.46
CA GLY A 120 8.59 15.66 -15.76
C GLY A 120 9.59 14.50 -15.73
N ASN A 121 9.62 13.69 -14.67
CA ASN A 121 10.36 12.43 -14.68
C ASN A 121 9.74 11.49 -15.72
N ALA A 122 10.30 11.48 -16.93
CA ALA A 122 9.82 10.68 -18.03
C ALA A 122 9.78 9.16 -17.73
N GLN A 123 10.47 8.71 -16.67
CA GLN A 123 10.41 7.30 -16.27
C GLN A 123 9.07 6.92 -15.61
N GLU A 124 8.34 7.90 -15.08
CA GLU A 124 7.01 7.69 -14.48
C GLU A 124 5.87 7.85 -15.50
N TYR A 125 6.19 8.18 -16.75
CA TYR A 125 5.21 8.38 -17.83
C TYR A 125 4.76 7.06 -18.43
N GLU A 126 3.44 6.94 -18.59
CA GLU A 126 2.80 5.74 -19.11
C GLU A 126 1.57 6.06 -19.99
N PRO A 127 1.12 5.12 -20.86
CA PRO A 127 0.14 5.43 -21.90
C PRO A 127 -1.32 5.63 -21.47
N TYR A 128 -1.70 5.20 -20.26
CA TYR A 128 -3.07 5.12 -19.77
C TYR A 128 -3.36 6.23 -18.75
N GLU A 129 -4.64 6.43 -18.41
CA GLU A 129 -5.08 7.22 -17.27
C GLU A 129 -5.54 6.22 -16.19
N PRO A 130 -4.71 5.84 -15.21
CA PRO A 130 -4.93 4.62 -14.42
C PRO A 130 -6.25 4.58 -13.67
N ILE A 131 -6.75 5.73 -13.21
CA ILE A 131 -8.03 5.80 -12.47
C ILE A 131 -9.24 5.46 -13.37
N ARG A 132 -9.06 5.47 -14.70
CA ARG A 132 -10.05 5.07 -15.71
C ARG A 132 -10.02 3.58 -16.02
N HIS A 133 -9.14 2.81 -15.39
CA HIS A 133 -9.03 1.37 -15.57
C HIS A 133 -9.37 0.62 -14.30
N PRO A 134 -9.77 -0.66 -14.40
CA PRO A 134 -9.77 -1.56 -13.25
C PRO A 134 -8.32 -1.72 -12.75
N VAL A 135 -8.17 -1.96 -11.45
CA VAL A 135 -6.87 -2.23 -10.85
C VAL A 135 -6.64 -3.72 -10.69
N ASN A 136 -7.68 -4.47 -10.35
CA ASN A 136 -7.58 -5.91 -10.15
C ASN A 136 -7.19 -6.62 -11.46
N HIS A 137 -6.07 -7.33 -11.43
CA HIS A 137 -5.46 -8.02 -12.57
C HIS A 137 -5.19 -7.12 -13.80
N LYS A 138 -5.07 -5.80 -13.59
CA LYS A 138 -4.94 -4.80 -14.67
C LYS A 138 -3.97 -3.67 -14.38
N SER A 139 -3.44 -3.55 -13.16
CA SER A 139 -2.36 -2.59 -12.84
C SER A 139 -1.12 -2.72 -13.72
N TYR A 140 -0.92 -3.88 -14.36
CA TYR A 140 0.17 -4.08 -15.31
C TYR A 140 0.17 -3.04 -16.45
N LEU A 141 -0.96 -2.40 -16.74
CA LEU A 141 -1.09 -1.38 -17.80
C LEU A 141 -0.16 -0.19 -17.58
N TRP A 142 -0.03 0.30 -16.34
CA TRP A 142 0.90 1.37 -15.97
C TRP A 142 2.18 0.85 -15.33
N VAL A 143 2.12 -0.25 -14.57
CA VAL A 143 3.30 -0.80 -13.89
C VAL A 143 4.36 -1.29 -14.88
N ASN A 144 3.97 -2.04 -15.92
CA ASN A 144 4.93 -2.53 -16.91
C ASN A 144 5.69 -1.44 -17.66
N PRO A 145 5.05 -0.41 -18.25
CA PRO A 145 5.77 0.66 -18.94
C PRO A 145 6.66 1.46 -17.99
N ILE A 146 6.20 1.79 -16.77
CA ILE A 146 7.05 2.48 -15.78
C ILE A 146 8.29 1.65 -15.48
N MET A 147 8.14 0.37 -15.14
CA MET A 147 9.29 -0.50 -14.86
C MET A 147 10.21 -0.67 -16.07
N ALA A 148 9.68 -0.71 -17.29
CA ALA A 148 10.49 -0.72 -18.51
C ALA A 148 11.32 0.57 -18.67
N ASN A 149 10.76 1.74 -18.33
CA ASN A 149 11.50 3.01 -18.35
C ASN A 149 12.63 3.04 -17.31
N PHE A 150 12.51 2.26 -16.22
CA PHE A 150 13.59 2.03 -15.25
C PHE A 150 14.60 0.94 -15.68
N GLY A 151 14.43 0.35 -16.86
CA GLY A 151 15.32 -0.67 -17.42
C GLY A 151 14.95 -2.12 -17.11
N TYR A 152 13.85 -2.35 -16.39
CA TYR A 152 13.37 -3.69 -16.05
C TYR A 152 12.45 -4.21 -17.17
N THR A 153 13.06 -4.78 -18.21
CA THR A 153 12.41 -5.05 -19.50
C THR A 153 12.08 -6.53 -19.77
N MET A 154 12.20 -7.41 -18.77
CA MET A 154 11.91 -8.84 -18.93
C MET A 154 10.47 -9.08 -19.42
N THR A 155 10.29 -10.16 -20.19
CA THR A 155 9.01 -10.52 -20.80
C THR A 155 8.43 -11.78 -20.17
N ASP A 156 7.12 -11.84 -20.01
CA ASP A 156 6.37 -13.04 -19.64
C ASP A 156 5.08 -13.13 -20.49
N PRO A 157 4.60 -14.33 -20.86
CA PRO A 157 3.32 -14.46 -21.56
C PRO A 157 2.14 -13.85 -20.79
N ASP A 158 2.21 -13.84 -19.46
CA ASP A 158 1.23 -13.18 -18.59
C ASP A 158 1.75 -11.79 -18.18
N GLN A 159 0.99 -10.74 -18.52
CA GLN A 159 1.39 -9.35 -18.30
C GLN A 159 1.42 -8.96 -16.82
N GLU A 160 0.61 -9.59 -15.98
CA GLU A 160 0.57 -9.34 -14.54
C GLU A 160 1.75 -10.03 -13.85
N ILE A 161 2.05 -11.28 -14.23
CA ILE A 161 3.27 -11.97 -13.81
C ILE A 161 4.51 -11.20 -14.27
N GLN A 162 4.48 -10.63 -15.48
CA GLN A 162 5.55 -9.77 -15.98
C GLN A 162 5.76 -8.55 -15.07
N ALA A 163 4.68 -7.86 -14.69
CA ALA A 163 4.73 -6.71 -13.79
C ALA A 163 5.31 -7.09 -12.41
N LEU A 164 4.85 -8.20 -11.83
CA LEU A 164 5.38 -8.78 -10.57
C LEU A 164 6.88 -8.98 -10.65
N ARG A 165 7.38 -9.67 -11.67
CA ARG A 165 8.82 -9.93 -11.77
C ARG A 165 9.64 -8.67 -12.00
N ARG A 166 9.12 -7.69 -12.74
CA ARG A 166 9.80 -6.41 -12.98
C ARG A 166 9.91 -5.59 -11.70
N VAL A 167 8.82 -5.45 -10.94
CA VAL A 167 8.84 -4.72 -9.67
C VAL A 167 9.65 -5.46 -8.61
N ASP A 168 9.63 -6.79 -8.61
CA ASP A 168 10.50 -7.61 -7.77
C ASP A 168 11.97 -7.33 -8.03
N ALA A 169 12.39 -7.35 -9.30
CA ALA A 169 13.76 -7.07 -9.68
C ALA A 169 14.16 -5.63 -9.28
N TYR A 170 13.27 -4.66 -9.45
CA TYR A 170 13.47 -3.28 -9.01
C TYR A 170 13.70 -3.18 -7.50
N ASN A 171 12.80 -3.79 -6.73
CA ASN A 171 12.85 -3.79 -5.27
C ASN A 171 14.07 -4.55 -4.74
N GLU A 172 14.44 -5.67 -5.36
CA GLU A 172 15.62 -6.45 -4.98
C GLU A 172 16.92 -5.66 -5.21
N ALA A 173 17.03 -4.94 -6.33
CA ALA A 173 18.15 -4.05 -6.58
C ALA A 173 18.25 -2.94 -5.51
N LEU A 174 17.12 -2.34 -5.13
CA LEU A 174 17.07 -1.41 -4.01
C LEU A 174 17.52 -2.09 -2.71
N ARG A 175 16.95 -3.25 -2.39
CA ARG A 175 17.20 -4.01 -1.15
C ARG A 175 18.68 -4.28 -0.96
N ALA A 176 19.36 -4.76 -2.01
CA ALA A 176 20.80 -5.00 -2.03
C ALA A 176 21.60 -3.70 -1.84
N THR A 177 21.19 -2.61 -2.52
CA THR A 177 21.87 -1.31 -2.46
C THR A 177 21.85 -0.70 -1.07
N ILE A 178 20.73 -0.82 -0.34
CA ILE A 178 20.56 -0.17 0.97
C ILE A 178 20.69 -1.15 2.15
N ASN A 179 20.97 -2.44 1.87
CA ASN A 179 20.97 -3.52 2.85
C ASN A 179 19.68 -3.56 3.70
N ALA A 180 18.53 -3.54 3.02
CA ALA A 180 17.22 -3.60 3.64
C ALA A 180 16.77 -5.04 3.92
N GLN A 181 15.94 -5.20 4.97
CA GLN A 181 15.27 -6.45 5.31
C GLN A 181 13.98 -6.64 4.51
N ALA A 182 13.36 -5.53 4.07
CA ALA A 182 12.15 -5.53 3.25
C ALA A 182 12.18 -4.36 2.26
N THR A 183 11.58 -4.57 1.11
CA THR A 183 11.43 -3.53 0.07
C THR A 183 10.12 -3.71 -0.68
N PHE A 184 9.49 -2.60 -1.01
CA PHE A 184 8.31 -2.58 -1.88
C PHE A 184 8.18 -1.23 -2.59
N SER A 185 7.33 -1.21 -3.61
CA SER A 185 7.01 0.00 -4.39
C SER A 185 5.57 0.44 -4.15
N VAL A 186 5.33 1.74 -4.22
CA VAL A 186 4.01 2.37 -4.15
C VAL A 186 3.81 3.14 -5.43
N PHE A 187 2.81 2.75 -6.22
CA PHE A 187 2.39 3.48 -7.42
C PHE A 187 1.26 4.40 -7.02
N VAL A 188 1.57 5.70 -6.96
CA VAL A 188 0.62 6.72 -6.55
C VAL A 188 -0.21 7.12 -7.77
N ILE A 189 -1.48 6.72 -7.78
CA ILE A 189 -2.40 7.03 -8.86
C ILE A 189 -2.98 8.43 -8.68
N TYR A 190 -2.79 9.32 -9.65
CA TYR A 190 -3.32 10.68 -9.52
C TYR A 190 -4.81 10.72 -9.84
N ASN A 191 -5.62 11.14 -8.87
CA ASN A 191 -7.06 11.30 -9.05
C ASN A 191 -7.59 12.54 -8.28
N PRO A 192 -7.16 13.76 -8.63
CA PRO A 192 -7.65 14.99 -8.01
C PRO A 192 -9.13 15.21 -8.32
N SER A 193 -9.83 16.09 -7.61
CA SER A 193 -11.20 16.46 -8.02
C SER A 193 -11.18 17.13 -9.41
N PRO A 194 -12.03 16.75 -10.36
CA PRO A 194 -13.26 15.95 -10.22
C PRO A 194 -13.12 14.45 -10.60
N ALA A 195 -11.90 13.90 -10.65
CA ALA A 195 -11.68 12.49 -10.92
C ALA A 195 -12.45 11.56 -9.95
N PRO A 196 -12.81 10.35 -10.41
CA PRO A 196 -13.35 9.31 -9.54
C PRO A 196 -12.40 9.00 -8.38
N THR A 197 -12.97 8.58 -7.25
CA THR A 197 -12.20 8.19 -6.06
C THR A 197 -11.87 6.70 -6.02
N THR A 198 -12.30 5.94 -7.03
CA THR A 198 -12.11 4.51 -7.21
C THR A 198 -11.75 4.23 -8.68
N HIS A 199 -11.03 3.13 -8.90
CA HIS A 199 -10.90 2.47 -10.19
C HIS A 199 -12.27 1.97 -10.70
N THR A 200 -12.33 1.59 -11.98
CA THR A 200 -13.61 1.21 -12.62
C THR A 200 -14.21 -0.11 -12.15
N ASP A 201 -13.43 -0.96 -11.48
CA ASP A 201 -13.87 -2.19 -10.82
C ASP A 201 -14.32 -1.97 -9.36
N GLY A 202 -14.33 -0.72 -8.90
CA GLY A 202 -14.78 -0.31 -7.57
C GLY A 202 -13.71 -0.38 -6.48
N PHE A 203 -12.55 -0.97 -6.78
CA PHE A 203 -11.36 -0.90 -5.93
C PHE A 203 -10.83 0.53 -5.93
N TYR A 204 -10.22 0.98 -4.85
CA TYR A 204 -9.50 2.27 -4.82
C TYR A 204 -8.02 2.02 -4.60
N THR A 205 -7.63 1.17 -3.66
CA THR A 205 -6.26 0.66 -3.53
C THR A 205 -6.16 -0.76 -4.03
N LEU A 206 -4.93 -1.18 -4.33
CA LEU A 206 -4.60 -2.58 -4.54
C LEU A 206 -3.23 -2.84 -3.93
N THR A 207 -3.16 -3.76 -2.98
CA THR A 207 -1.92 -4.18 -2.34
C THR A 207 -1.69 -5.66 -2.54
N TYR A 208 -0.46 -6.06 -2.85
CA TYR A 208 -0.09 -7.48 -2.83
C TYR A 208 0.38 -7.90 -1.44
N PHE A 209 -0.15 -9.01 -0.94
CA PHE A 209 0.40 -9.64 0.26
C PHE A 209 1.87 -10.02 0.07
N GLY A 210 2.72 -9.61 1.02
CA GLY A 210 4.17 -9.80 0.88
C GLY A 210 4.83 -8.83 -0.11
N GLY A 211 4.07 -7.89 -0.68
CA GLY A 211 4.48 -7.08 -1.82
C GLY A 211 4.38 -7.85 -3.15
N PRO A 212 4.95 -7.33 -4.24
CA PRO A 212 6.04 -6.35 -4.24
C PRO A 212 5.61 -4.89 -4.41
N TRP A 213 4.33 -4.62 -4.67
CA TRP A 213 3.83 -3.24 -4.72
C TRP A 213 2.41 -3.09 -4.18
N MET A 214 2.02 -1.82 -4.10
CA MET A 214 0.64 -1.39 -4.02
C MET A 214 0.35 -0.22 -4.97
N ASP A 215 -0.88 -0.15 -5.47
CA ASP A 215 -1.45 1.04 -6.09
C ASP A 215 -2.20 1.84 -5.02
N HIS A 216 -1.86 3.12 -4.88
CA HIS A 216 -2.40 3.96 -3.83
C HIS A 216 -2.81 5.34 -4.36
N PRO A 217 -4.10 5.57 -4.65
CA PRO A 217 -4.53 6.82 -5.26
C PRO A 217 -4.36 8.04 -4.35
N PHE A 218 -4.29 9.23 -4.95
CA PHE A 218 -4.25 10.52 -4.27
C PHE A 218 -5.48 10.77 -3.38
N ARG A 219 -6.66 10.28 -3.80
CA ARG A 219 -7.94 10.32 -3.08
C ARG A 219 -8.52 8.90 -2.97
N PRO A 220 -7.94 8.05 -2.11
CA PRO A 220 -8.30 6.64 -2.01
C PRO A 220 -9.71 6.52 -1.44
N GLY A 221 -10.68 5.99 -2.21
CA GLY A 221 -12.02 5.67 -1.71
C GLY A 221 -12.83 6.88 -1.22
N GLY A 222 -12.39 8.10 -1.54
CA GLY A 222 -13.01 9.35 -1.10
C GLY A 222 -12.54 9.82 0.28
N TYR A 223 -11.55 9.16 0.88
CA TYR A 223 -10.93 9.61 2.11
C TYR A 223 -10.35 11.02 1.90
N PRO A 224 -10.47 11.89 2.91
CA PRO A 224 -9.83 13.20 2.84
C PRO A 224 -8.32 13.00 2.77
N THR A 225 -7.62 13.88 2.07
CA THR A 225 -6.15 13.79 1.91
C THR A 225 -5.42 13.86 3.24
N SER A 226 -6.03 14.42 4.30
CA SER A 226 -5.51 14.35 5.68
C SER A 226 -5.39 12.92 6.22
N SER A 227 -6.16 11.98 5.67
CA SER A 227 -6.16 10.57 6.07
C SER A 227 -5.30 9.68 5.18
N TRP A 228 -4.68 10.22 4.13
CA TRP A 228 -3.93 9.45 3.15
C TRP A 228 -2.83 8.60 3.79
N GLY A 229 -2.06 9.17 4.72
CA GLY A 229 -1.01 8.45 5.44
C GLY A 229 -1.52 7.28 6.29
N TRP A 230 -2.77 7.34 6.76
CA TRP A 230 -3.38 6.27 7.54
C TRP A 230 -3.88 5.14 6.67
N VAL A 231 -4.44 5.47 5.49
CA VAL A 231 -4.76 4.46 4.48
C VAL A 231 -3.46 3.78 4.04
N LEU A 232 -2.42 4.54 3.69
CA LEU A 232 -1.10 3.97 3.41
C LEU A 232 -0.61 3.07 4.55
N ALA A 233 -0.74 3.50 5.81
CA ALA A 233 -0.31 2.69 6.94
C ALA A 233 -1.07 1.35 7.05
N HIS A 234 -2.38 1.36 6.82
CA HIS A 234 -3.21 0.14 6.73
C HIS A 234 -2.72 -0.79 5.62
N GLU A 235 -2.59 -0.26 4.41
CA GLU A 235 -2.14 -1.02 3.23
C GLU A 235 -0.72 -1.57 3.42
N MET A 236 0.17 -0.81 4.07
CA MET A 236 1.52 -1.27 4.38
C MET A 236 1.51 -2.54 5.24
N ALA A 237 0.52 -2.75 6.11
CA ALA A 237 0.44 -3.98 6.89
C ALA A 237 0.22 -5.21 6.01
N HIS A 238 -0.55 -5.10 4.92
CA HIS A 238 -0.73 -6.18 3.95
C HIS A 238 0.56 -6.56 3.23
N VAL A 239 1.42 -5.58 2.92
CA VAL A 239 2.78 -5.86 2.41
C VAL A 239 3.57 -6.76 3.36
N PHE A 240 3.25 -6.74 4.65
CA PHE A 240 3.82 -7.60 5.69
C PHE A 240 2.86 -8.70 6.18
N TRP A 241 1.89 -9.08 5.34
CA TRP A 241 0.99 -10.22 5.51
C TRP A 241 -0.10 -10.10 6.58
N ALA A 242 -0.36 -8.89 7.10
CA ALA A 242 -1.54 -8.68 7.96
C ALA A 242 -2.82 -8.77 7.15
N CYS A 243 -3.84 -9.43 7.69
CA CYS A 243 -5.17 -9.44 7.09
C CYS A 243 -6.00 -8.24 7.56
N ASP A 244 -7.05 -7.95 6.80
CA ASP A 244 -8.12 -7.07 7.24
C ASP A 244 -8.86 -7.63 8.44
N GLU A 245 -9.19 -6.78 9.39
CA GLU A 245 -9.90 -7.12 10.60
C GLU A 245 -11.36 -6.61 10.59
N TYR A 246 -11.74 -5.81 9.60
CA TYR A 246 -13.09 -5.23 9.48
C TYR A 246 -14.07 -6.12 8.71
N ALA A 247 -15.36 -6.01 9.02
CA ALA A 247 -16.43 -6.60 8.23
C ALA A 247 -16.88 -5.62 7.13
N PRO A 248 -17.34 -6.08 5.95
CA PRO A 248 -17.61 -7.47 5.56
C PRO A 248 -16.41 -8.24 4.98
N VAL A 249 -15.21 -7.66 4.85
CA VAL A 249 -14.06 -8.34 4.22
C VAL A 249 -13.55 -9.50 5.07
N CYS A 250 -13.34 -9.24 6.36
CA CYS A 250 -13.03 -10.29 7.29
C CYS A 250 -14.28 -11.09 7.61
N THR A 251 -14.31 -12.33 7.15
CA THR A 251 -15.49 -13.23 7.26
C THR A 251 -15.20 -14.53 8.00
N THR A 252 -13.95 -14.79 8.37
CA THR A 252 -13.57 -16.04 9.07
C THR A 252 -12.47 -15.79 10.09
N CYS A 253 -12.43 -16.64 11.13
CA CYS A 253 -11.41 -16.59 12.19
C CYS A 253 -10.16 -17.39 11.79
N SER A 254 -9.99 -17.61 10.50
CA SER A 254 -8.96 -18.47 9.96
C SER A 254 -7.59 -17.82 10.09
N TYR A 255 -6.57 -18.61 9.76
CA TYR A 255 -5.22 -18.08 9.62
C TYR A 255 -5.14 -17.11 8.46
N CYS A 256 -4.29 -16.09 8.61
CA CYS A 256 -3.89 -15.27 7.47
C CYS A 256 -3.07 -16.12 6.50
N PHE A 257 -3.59 -16.33 5.29
CA PHE A 257 -2.94 -17.07 4.20
C PHE A 257 -2.40 -18.46 4.60
N PRO A 258 -3.29 -19.40 4.99
CA PRO A 258 -2.87 -20.74 5.39
C PRO A 258 -2.12 -21.41 4.23
N GLY A 259 -0.85 -21.75 4.46
CA GLY A 259 0.01 -22.44 3.49
C GLY A 259 0.73 -21.53 2.48
N GLN A 260 0.49 -20.21 2.48
CA GLN A 260 1.09 -19.28 1.53
C GLN A 260 1.88 -18.14 2.21
N GLY A 261 1.49 -17.73 3.42
CA GLY A 261 2.18 -16.66 4.16
C GLY A 261 3.34 -17.15 5.05
N PRO A 262 4.18 -16.23 5.58
CA PRO A 262 5.30 -16.55 6.47
C PRO A 262 4.86 -17.07 7.84
N ARG A 263 3.57 -16.90 8.16
CA ARG A 263 2.95 -17.22 9.45
C ARG A 263 1.64 -17.98 9.22
N PRO A 264 1.70 -19.20 8.65
CA PRO A 264 0.51 -19.94 8.23
C PRO A 264 -0.38 -20.38 9.39
N THR A 265 0.08 -20.22 10.65
CA THR A 265 -0.65 -20.55 11.88
C THR A 265 -1.04 -19.32 12.70
N THR A 266 -0.83 -18.09 12.21
CA THR A 266 -1.25 -16.88 12.91
C THR A 266 -2.71 -16.55 12.56
N PRO A 267 -3.65 -16.61 13.53
CA PRO A 267 -5.06 -16.35 13.27
C PRO A 267 -5.34 -14.87 13.09
N ASN A 268 -6.37 -14.58 12.29
CA ASN A 268 -6.98 -13.26 12.29
C ASN A 268 -8.04 -13.15 13.41
N GLY A 269 -7.56 -13.10 14.66
CA GLY A 269 -8.43 -13.15 15.83
C GLY A 269 -9.18 -11.86 16.16
N ASN A 270 -8.86 -10.73 15.52
CA ASN A 270 -9.61 -9.49 15.69
C ASN A 270 -10.71 -9.28 14.64
N CYS A 271 -10.92 -10.26 13.76
CA CYS A 271 -11.95 -10.20 12.72
C CYS A 271 -13.33 -9.82 13.29
N ASP A 272 -13.87 -8.67 12.85
CA ASP A 272 -15.10 -8.06 13.36
C ASP A 272 -16.32 -8.97 13.23
N ASN A 273 -16.33 -9.87 12.26
CA ASN A 273 -17.41 -10.82 12.06
C ASN A 273 -16.87 -12.13 11.45
N PRO A 274 -17.13 -13.32 12.02
CA PRO A 274 -17.92 -13.63 13.21
C PRO A 274 -17.10 -13.78 14.50
N CYS A 275 -15.83 -13.37 14.50
CA CYS A 275 -14.84 -13.91 15.45
C CYS A 275 -14.79 -13.18 16.76
N ASN A 276 -14.80 -11.84 16.72
CA ASN A 276 -14.66 -11.05 17.90
C ASN A 276 -15.95 -10.29 18.18
N THR A 277 -16.73 -10.77 19.16
CA THR A 277 -17.92 -10.06 19.63
C THR A 277 -17.59 -8.76 20.39
N THR A 278 -16.31 -8.55 20.71
CA THR A 278 -15.76 -7.34 21.35
C THR A 278 -14.45 -6.94 20.66
N PRO A 279 -14.51 -6.45 19.41
CA PRO A 279 -13.33 -6.10 18.64
C PRO A 279 -12.38 -5.16 19.36
N THR A 280 -11.09 -5.44 19.28
CA THR A 280 -10.04 -4.56 19.79
C THR A 280 -9.80 -3.43 18.78
N ALA A 281 -9.43 -2.25 19.27
CA ALA A 281 -8.97 -1.14 18.43
C ALA A 281 -7.72 -1.57 17.64
N CYS A 282 -7.75 -1.44 16.31
CA CYS A 282 -6.65 -1.85 15.46
C CYS A 282 -6.67 -1.13 14.10
N ILE A 283 -5.49 -0.78 13.57
CA ILE A 283 -5.36 -0.14 12.25
C ILE A 283 -5.95 -0.97 11.11
N MET A 284 -5.88 -2.31 11.22
CA MET A 284 -6.46 -3.24 10.24
C MET A 284 -7.98 -3.35 10.33
N ARG A 285 -8.58 -2.71 11.32
CA ARG A 285 -10.03 -2.72 11.57
C ARG A 285 -10.68 -1.37 11.31
N ILE A 286 -9.98 -0.27 11.56
CA ILE A 286 -10.46 1.11 11.37
C ILE A 286 -9.26 1.96 10.92
N VAL A 287 -9.39 2.69 9.81
CA VAL A 287 -8.33 3.58 9.32
C VAL A 287 -8.42 4.93 10.02
N ASN A 288 -7.64 5.11 11.09
CA ASN A 288 -7.61 6.36 11.86
C ASN A 288 -6.29 6.49 12.66
N PRO A 289 -5.71 7.70 12.80
CA PRO A 289 -4.52 7.96 13.62
C PRO A 289 -4.57 7.44 15.06
N SER A 290 -5.77 7.34 15.65
CA SER A 290 -5.96 6.91 17.03
C SER A 290 -5.90 5.40 17.22
N GLN A 291 -5.96 4.62 16.13
CA GLN A 291 -5.95 3.16 16.21
C GLN A 291 -4.53 2.67 16.43
N PRO A 292 -4.30 1.71 17.35
CA PRO A 292 -2.98 1.11 17.56
C PRO A 292 -2.75 -0.07 16.60
N VAL A 293 -1.56 -0.64 16.66
CA VAL A 293 -1.31 -2.01 16.16
C VAL A 293 -1.76 -3.01 17.23
N CYS A 294 -2.93 -3.63 17.10
CA CYS A 294 -3.36 -4.67 18.05
C CYS A 294 -2.42 -5.89 18.04
N SER A 295 -2.53 -6.76 19.05
CA SER A 295 -1.67 -7.95 19.19
C SER A 295 -1.78 -8.93 18.01
N TYR A 296 -2.96 -9.04 17.39
CA TYR A 296 -3.18 -9.87 16.22
C TYR A 296 -2.39 -9.36 15.02
N THR A 297 -2.65 -8.12 14.58
CA THR A 297 -1.87 -7.47 13.52
C THR A 297 -0.37 -7.48 13.83
N ALA A 298 0.06 -7.18 15.07
CA ALA A 298 1.47 -7.21 15.46
C ALA A 298 2.12 -8.58 15.17
N THR A 299 1.45 -9.66 15.56
CA THR A 299 1.92 -11.02 15.27
C THR A 299 1.94 -11.26 13.76
N GLN A 300 0.91 -10.82 13.03
CA GLN A 300 0.79 -11.01 11.59
C GLN A 300 1.83 -10.25 10.77
N ILE A 301 2.37 -9.12 11.25
CA ILE A 301 3.48 -8.40 10.61
C ILE A 301 4.86 -8.83 11.13
N GLY A 302 4.91 -9.87 11.98
CA GLY A 302 6.16 -10.44 12.48
C GLY A 302 6.84 -9.62 13.58
N TRP A 303 6.06 -8.98 14.45
CA TRP A 303 6.53 -8.39 15.71
C TRP A 303 6.39 -9.37 16.87
#